data_AF-W7T3P8-F1
#
_entry.id   AF-W7T3P8-F1
#
_cell.length_a   1.000
_cell.length_b   1.000
_cell.length_c   1.000
_cell.angle_alpha   90.00
_cell.angle_beta   90.00
_cell.angle_gamma   90.00
#
_symmetry.space_group_name_H-M   'P 1'
#
loop_
_entity.id
_entity.type
_entity.pdbx_description
1 polymer ?
#
loop_
_entity_poly.entity_id
_entity_poly.type
_entity_poly.pdbx_seq_one_letter_code
_entity_poly.pdbx_strand_id
1 'polypeptide(L)' 'MSRPANKRDPATPIEGALAMRKALGNRARMITANEGGHGAYLLTGNACLDDLTTRFLTDGTKPADDVRC' A
#
# COMPACT_ATOMS: atom_id res chain seq x y z
N MET A 1 -8.36 -5.94 -2.34
CA MET A 1 -7.55 -4.95 -3.08
C MET A 1 -6.61 -4.32 -2.08
N SER A 2 -5.33 -4.66 -2.13
CA SER A 2 -4.27 -4.04 -1.31
C SER A 2 -3.42 -3.22 -2.26
N ARG A 3 -3.41 -1.89 -2.10
CA ARG A 3 -2.55 -1.01 -2.90
C ARG A 3 -1.57 -0.31 -1.96
N PRO A 4 -0.26 -0.40 -2.24
CA PRO A 4 0.74 0.31 -1.45
C PRO A 4 0.70 1.83 -1.76
N ALA A 5 0.93 2.65 -0.74
CA ALA A 5 0.91 4.12 -0.83
C ALA A 5 2.11 4.77 -0.11
N ASN A 6 2.77 5.73 -0.76
CA ASN A 6 3.82 6.52 -0.14
C ASN A 6 3.23 7.70 0.63
N LYS A 7 3.75 7.99 1.83
CA LYS A 7 3.29 9.13 2.64
C LYS A 7 3.63 10.49 2.02
N ARG A 8 4.63 10.57 1.12
CA ARG A 8 5.05 11.79 0.44
C ARG A 8 4.93 11.66 -1.10
N ASP A 9 3.84 11.04 -1.56
CA ASP A 9 3.51 10.97 -2.98
C ASP A 9 2.90 12.31 -3.46
N PRO A 10 3.54 13.04 -4.38
CA PRO A 10 3.04 14.33 -4.86
C PRO A 10 1.84 14.21 -5.82
N ALA A 11 1.66 13.06 -6.48
CA ALA A 11 0.62 12.85 -7.48
C ALA A 11 -0.62 12.16 -6.89
N THR A 12 -0.45 11.27 -5.91
CA THR A 12 -1.55 10.66 -5.15
C THR A 12 -1.34 10.81 -3.64
N PRO A 13 -1.78 11.94 -3.05
CA PRO A 13 -1.65 12.20 -1.62
C PRO A 13 -2.28 11.10 -0.74
N ILE A 14 -1.72 10.89 0.45
CA ILE A 14 -2.09 9.81 1.38
C ILE A 14 -3.57 9.88 1.80
N GLU A 15 -4.15 11.07 1.79
CA GLU A 15 -5.56 11.33 2.08
C GLU A 15 -6.48 10.58 1.12
N GLY A 16 -6.11 10.49 -0.16
CA GLY A 16 -6.84 9.70 -1.15
C GLY A 16 -6.78 8.20 -0.85
N ALA A 17 -5.61 7.70 -0.43
CA ALA A 17 -5.45 6.31 -0.02
C ALA A 17 -6.27 5.97 1.23
N LEU A 18 -6.33 6.88 2.22
CA LEU A 18 -7.15 6.75 3.41
C LEU A 18 -8.64 6.76 3.08
N ALA A 19 -9.09 7.65 2.19
CA ALA A 19 -10.47 7.70 1.73
C ALA A 19 -10.86 6.38 1.03
N MET A 20 -9.99 5.85 0.17
CA MET A 20 -10.20 4.55 -0.48
C MET A 20 -10.23 3.40 0.53
N ARG A 21 -9.33 3.40 1.53
CA ARG A 21 -9.30 2.40 2.60
C ARG A 21 -10.62 2.38 3.40
N LYS A 22 -11.17 3.56 3.68
CA LYS A 22 -12.47 3.73 4.33
C LYS A 22 -13.62 3.24 3.45
N ALA A 23 -13.64 3.62 2.17
CA ALA A 23 -14.70 3.23 1.24
C ALA A 23 -14.75 1.70 0.98
N LEU A 24 -13.59 1.05 0.93
CA LEU A 24 -13.51 -0.39 0.71
C LEU A 24 -13.76 -1.22 1.99
N GLY A 25 -13.61 -0.62 3.16
CA GLY A 25 -13.83 -1.28 4.45
C GLY A 25 -13.00 -2.56 4.59
N ASN A 26 -13.53 -3.58 5.27
CA ASN A 26 -12.78 -4.81 5.57
C ASN A 26 -12.34 -5.63 4.35
N ARG A 27 -12.78 -5.26 3.14
CA ARG A 27 -12.38 -5.90 1.87
C ARG A 27 -10.99 -5.46 1.38
N ALA A 28 -10.45 -4.39 1.94
CA ALA A 28 -9.13 -3.86 1.61
C ALA A 28 -8.22 -3.81 2.83
N ARG A 29 -6.91 -3.78 2.56
CA ARG A 29 -5.86 -3.50 3.52
C ARG A 29 -4.93 -2.46 2.93
N MET A 30 -4.46 -1.56 3.77
CA MET A 30 -3.54 -0.50 3.38
C MET A 30 -2.13 -0.88 3.77
N ILE A 31 -1.20 -0.73 2.84
CA ILE A 31 0.23 -0.79 3.11
C ILE A 31 0.76 0.61 2.86
N THR A 32 1.34 1.26 3.86
CA THR A 32 1.99 2.56 3.67
C THR A 32 3.49 2.43 3.76
N ALA A 33 4.23 3.17 2.93
CA ALA A 33 5.67 3.37 3.10
C ALA A 33 5.96 4.82 3.53
N ASN A 34 6.91 5.00 4.43
CA ASN A 34 7.40 6.34 4.81
C ASN A 34 8.41 6.89 3.79
N GLU A 35 8.05 6.90 2.51
CA GLU A 35 8.91 7.26 1.39
C GLU A 35 8.30 8.40 0.57
N GLY A 36 9.10 8.98 -0.33
CA GLY A 36 8.66 9.98 -1.30
C GLY A 36 8.69 9.44 -2.73
N GLY A 37 7.89 10.05 -3.60
CA GLY A 37 7.74 9.62 -4.99
C GLY A 37 6.37 9.02 -5.30
N HIS A 38 6.04 8.91 -6.59
CA HIS A 38 4.78 8.37 -7.06
C HIS A 38 4.91 6.88 -7.42
N GLY A 39 4.11 6.05 -6.75
CA GLY A 39 4.23 4.59 -6.81
C GLY A 39 5.29 4.04 -5.84
N ALA A 40 5.04 2.83 -5.33
CA ALA A 40 5.84 2.24 -4.26
C ALA A 40 6.32 0.82 -4.58
N TYR A 41 5.45 -0.01 -5.16
CA TYR A 41 5.77 -1.41 -5.48
C TYR A 41 6.87 -1.51 -6.55
N LEU A 42 7.97 -2.18 -6.22
CA LEU A 42 9.17 -2.40 -7.03
C LEU A 42 9.91 -1.13 -7.49
N LEU A 43 9.49 0.05 -7.02
CA LEU A 43 10.06 1.33 -7.43
C LEU A 43 11.02 1.90 -6.38
N THR A 44 10.84 1.55 -5.11
CA THR A 44 11.59 2.15 -4.00
C THR A 44 12.57 1.19 -3.33
N GLY A 45 12.51 -0.11 -3.65
CA GLY A 45 13.34 -1.16 -3.03
C GLY A 45 12.92 -1.51 -1.60
N ASN A 46 11.69 -1.17 -1.18
CA ASN A 46 11.17 -1.48 0.14
C ASN A 46 10.72 -2.94 0.20
N ALA A 47 11.60 -3.82 0.69
CA ALA A 47 11.33 -5.27 0.78
C ALA A 47 10.03 -5.61 1.54
N CYS A 48 9.68 -4.87 2.60
CA CYS A 48 8.42 -5.07 3.35
C CYS A 48 7.19 -4.85 2.46
N LEU A 49 7.20 -3.76 1.69
CA LEU A 49 6.13 -3.38 0.79
C LEU A 49 6.07 -4.32 -0.41
N ASP A 50 7.23 -4.67 -0.97
CA ASP A 50 7.36 -5.53 -2.14
C ASP A 50 6.90 -6.96 -1.81
N ASP A 51 7.30 -7.53 -0.68
CA ASP A 51 6.89 -8.88 -0.28
C ASP A 51 5.37 -8.95 -0.06
N LEU A 52 4.80 -7.98 0.66
CA LEU A 52 3.37 -7.96 0.94
C LEU A 52 2.53 -7.74 -0.32
N THR A 53 3.01 -6.88 -1.22
CA THR A 53 2.32 -6.62 -2.50
C THR A 53 2.46 -7.82 -3.43
N THR A 54 3.64 -8.44 -3.49
CA THR A 54 3.90 -9.64 -4.30
C THR A 54 2.98 -10.78 -3.87
N ARG A 55 2.92 -11.10 -2.56
CA ARG A 55 2.00 -12.13 -2.03
C ARG A 55 0.57 -11.86 -2.46
N PHE A 56 0.08 -10.64 -2.26
CA PHE A 56 -1.28 -10.29 -2.70
C PHE A 56 -1.51 -10.50 -4.21
N LEU A 57 -0.53 -10.20 -5.05
CA LEU A 57 -0.64 -10.38 -6.50
C LEU A 57 -0.51 -11.84 -6.94
N THR A 58 0.29 -12.65 -6.26
CA THR A 58 0.57 -14.04 -6.64
C THR A 58 -0.43 -15.03 -6.05
N ASP A 59 -0.79 -14.87 -4.78
CA ASP A 59 -1.60 -15.81 -4.02
C ASP A 59 -2.90 -15.20 -3.45
N GLY A 60 -3.10 -13.89 -3.58
CA GLY A 60 -4.28 -13.18 -3.07
C GLY A 60 -4.23 -12.92 -1.56
N THR A 61 -3.15 -13.28 -0.88
CA THR A 61 -2.96 -13.10 0.56
C THR A 61 -2.76 -11.63 0.87
N LYS A 62 -3.56 -11.16 1.80
CA LYS A 62 -3.55 -9.79 2.31
C LYS A 62 -3.13 -9.85 3.78
N PRO A 63 -2.40 -8.85 4.28
CA PRO A 63 -2.05 -8.79 5.69
C PRO A 63 -3.31 -8.77 6.57
N ALA A 64 -3.19 -9.24 7.80
CA ALA A 64 -4.32 -9.28 8.75
C ALA A 64 -4.86 -7.86 9.01
N ASP A 65 -3.96 -6.90 9.14
CA ASP A 65 -4.21 -5.50 9.44
C ASP A 65 -3.52 -4.57 8.42
N ASP A 66 -3.77 -3.27 8.56
CA ASP A 66 -3.03 -2.27 7.79
C ASP A 66 -1.57 -2.23 8.27
N VAL A 67 -0.62 -2.19 7.32
CA VAL A 67 0.81 -2.33 7.60
C VAL A 67 1.54 -1.03 7.26
N ARG A 68 2.52 -0.68 8.10
CA ARG A 68 3.44 0.44 7.86
C ARG A 68 4.84 -0.11 7.64
N CYS A 69 5.28 -0.01 6.40
CA CYS A 69 6.68 0.08 6.03
C CYS A 69 7.01 1.61 5.91
#